data_AF-A0A2V7GF57-F1
#
_entry.id   AF-A0A2V7GF57-F1
#
_cell.length_a   1.000
_cell.length_b   1.000
_cell.length_c   1.000
_cell.angle_alpha   90.00
_cell.angle_beta   90.00
_cell.angle_gamma   90.00
#
_symmetry.space_group_name_H-M   'P 1'
#
loop_
_entity.id
_entity.type
_entity.pdbx_description
1 polymer ?
#
loop_
_entity_poly.entity_id
_entity_poly.type
_entity_poly.pdbx_seq_one_letter_code
_entity_poly.pdbx_strand_id
1 'polypeptide(L)'
;TLRVLGLDPAAPALTLAGQTVRAEQLLAAVFVGVVAVVNYVGIHRAAILQNVSTALKVGALTALVLLGFALGGGHGLGPGTMLAQRASVGLSPFLLAMVAILWAYDGWGDLAFVGGEVKNPERNLPRAMFIGTGSVVALYLAANLVYLHLIPVQQMKGAELVAADVARMLMGPAGLVAVSAAVAVSTFGTLNGSMMTAPRIFFAMAEDGVFPKAIARVDPRTGAPTGAIVLAGCLGALFVLVRKFTELADQFIIGIWPFYALAVAAVFVLRRRVPAVAGRYRTWGYPVVPALFLLGALFILGNYLVSEPVLFWLDVGVILLGIPAYVLWRRFARR
;
A
#
# COMPACT_ATOMS: atom_id res chain seq x y z
N THR A 1 -3.89 1.74 19.49
CA THR A 1 -2.45 1.42 19.40
C THR A 1 -1.96 1.01 20.79
N LEU A 2 -0.78 0.39 20.92
CA LEU A 2 -0.19 0.06 22.25
C LEU A 2 -0.14 1.30 23.16
N ARG A 3 0.15 2.47 22.58
CA ARG A 3 0.15 3.77 23.29
C ARG A 3 -1.20 4.13 23.92
N VAL A 4 -2.32 3.79 23.26
CA VAL A 4 -3.68 4.02 23.81
C VAL A 4 -3.96 3.14 25.03
N LEU A 5 -3.29 1.99 25.13
CA LEU A 5 -3.35 1.09 26.28
C LEU A 5 -2.29 1.43 27.36
N GLY A 6 -1.56 2.54 27.21
CA GLY A 6 -0.49 2.94 28.12
C GLY A 6 0.79 2.10 28.02
N LEU A 7 0.94 1.28 26.97
CA LEU A 7 2.11 0.45 26.74
C LEU A 7 3.08 1.17 25.80
N ASP A 8 4.38 1.14 26.14
CA ASP A 8 5.43 1.63 25.26
C ASP A 8 5.62 0.67 24.07
N PRO A 9 5.30 1.08 22.82
CA PRO A 9 5.50 0.25 21.64
C PRO A 9 6.98 -0.08 21.39
N ALA A 10 7.87 0.79 21.87
CA ALA A 10 9.30 0.66 21.74
C ALA A 10 9.92 -0.28 22.75
N ALA A 11 9.17 -0.70 23.77
CA ALA A 11 9.67 -1.54 24.84
C ALA A 11 10.28 -2.83 24.26
N PRO A 12 11.46 -3.25 24.76
CA PRO A 12 12.04 -4.52 24.39
C PRO A 12 11.13 -5.64 24.89
N ALA A 13 10.64 -6.48 23.98
CA ALA A 13 9.74 -7.57 24.34
C ALA A 13 10.47 -8.91 24.37
N LEU A 14 11.35 -9.17 23.38
CA LEU A 14 12.16 -10.39 23.30
C LEU A 14 13.54 -10.06 22.74
N THR A 15 14.59 -10.71 23.25
CA THR A 15 15.94 -10.66 22.65
C THR A 15 16.22 -12.01 22.01
N LEU A 16 16.33 -12.04 20.67
CA LEU A 16 16.59 -13.23 19.89
C LEU A 16 17.87 -13.03 19.09
N ALA A 17 18.85 -13.93 19.25
CA ALA A 17 20.12 -13.91 18.51
C ALA A 17 20.85 -12.54 18.49
N GLY A 18 20.79 -11.79 19.60
CA GLY A 18 21.41 -10.46 19.71
C GLY A 18 20.60 -9.30 19.13
N GLN A 19 19.43 -9.57 18.53
CA GLN A 19 18.47 -8.53 18.13
C GLN A 19 17.35 -8.38 19.17
N THR A 20 17.09 -7.13 19.55
CA THR A 20 15.99 -6.77 20.45
C THR A 20 14.72 -6.54 19.63
N VAL A 21 13.77 -7.46 19.75
CA VAL A 21 12.44 -7.37 19.15
C VAL A 21 11.56 -6.49 20.03
N ARG A 22 10.99 -5.45 19.44
CA ARG A 22 10.12 -4.47 20.13
C ARG A 22 8.69 -5.00 20.23
N ALA A 23 7.94 -4.55 21.24
CA ALA A 23 6.56 -4.98 21.46
C ALA A 23 5.65 -4.75 20.24
N GLU A 24 5.84 -3.64 19.53
CA GLU A 24 5.10 -3.34 18.31
C GLU A 24 5.38 -4.34 17.17
N GLN A 25 6.60 -4.84 17.05
CA GLN A 25 6.98 -5.81 16.02
C GLN A 25 6.36 -7.18 16.28
N LEU A 26 6.34 -7.62 17.54
CA LEU A 26 5.65 -8.86 17.92
C LEU A 26 4.15 -8.77 17.67
N LEU A 27 3.53 -7.66 18.08
CA LEU A 27 2.11 -7.44 17.84
C LEU A 27 1.79 -7.45 16.34
N ALA A 28 2.61 -6.78 15.53
CA ALA A 28 2.45 -6.77 14.08
C ALA A 28 2.64 -8.17 13.47
N ALA A 29 3.64 -8.96 13.91
CA ALA A 29 3.82 -10.34 13.47
C ALA A 29 2.62 -11.24 13.82
N VAL A 30 2.03 -11.06 15.01
CA VAL A 30 0.79 -11.75 15.40
C VAL A 30 -0.36 -11.35 14.47
N PHE A 31 -0.53 -10.07 14.16
CA PHE A 31 -1.56 -9.64 13.21
C PHE A 31 -1.36 -10.21 11.80
N VAL A 32 -0.12 -10.28 11.31
CA VAL A 32 0.20 -10.95 10.03
C VAL A 32 -0.24 -12.42 10.07
N GLY A 33 0.08 -13.14 11.15
CA GLY A 33 -0.33 -14.53 11.34
C GLY A 33 -1.86 -14.70 11.39
N VAL A 34 -2.56 -13.86 12.16
CA VAL A 34 -4.04 -13.88 12.25
C VAL A 34 -4.66 -13.66 10.88
N VAL A 35 -4.21 -12.65 10.13
CA VAL A 35 -4.74 -12.35 8.80
C VAL A 35 -4.41 -13.47 7.81
N ALA A 36 -3.21 -14.07 7.87
CA ALA A 36 -2.85 -15.23 7.06
C ALA A 36 -3.78 -16.41 7.34
N VAL A 37 -4.11 -16.70 8.61
CA VAL A 37 -5.07 -17.75 8.98
C VAL A 37 -6.47 -17.45 8.46
N VAL A 38 -6.95 -16.20 8.59
CA VAL A 38 -8.26 -15.80 8.05
C VAL A 38 -8.34 -16.04 6.54
N ASN A 39 -7.30 -15.66 5.80
CA ASN A 39 -7.21 -15.84 4.36
C ASN A 39 -7.04 -17.31 3.95
N TYR A 40 -6.32 -18.10 4.76
CA TYR A 40 -6.16 -19.53 4.57
C TYR A 40 -7.50 -20.27 4.70
N VAL A 41 -8.31 -19.91 5.70
CA VAL A 41 -9.61 -20.55 5.97
C VAL A 41 -10.67 -20.17 4.93
N GLY A 42 -10.54 -19.03 4.25
CA GLY A 42 -11.23 -18.83 2.99
C GLY A 42 -11.39 -17.38 2.53
N ILE A 43 -11.30 -17.22 1.20
CA ILE A 43 -11.32 -15.92 0.50
C ILE A 43 -12.63 -15.16 0.75
N HIS A 44 -13.77 -15.85 0.79
CA HIS A 44 -15.08 -15.22 1.00
C HIS A 44 -15.17 -14.51 2.37
N ARG A 45 -14.64 -15.13 3.42
CA ARG A 45 -14.62 -14.53 4.77
C ARG A 45 -13.67 -13.34 4.82
N ALA A 46 -12.50 -13.48 4.20
CA ALA A 46 -11.54 -12.39 4.05
C ALA A 46 -12.14 -11.19 3.28
N ALA A 47 -12.95 -11.46 2.24
CA ALA A 47 -13.65 -10.42 1.48
C ALA A 47 -14.73 -9.69 2.29
N ILE A 48 -15.50 -10.40 3.13
CA ILE A 48 -16.48 -9.76 4.03
C ILE A 48 -15.74 -8.85 5.02
N LEU A 49 -14.67 -9.36 5.65
CA LEU A 49 -13.84 -8.57 6.56
C LEU A 49 -13.26 -7.34 5.86
N GLN A 50 -12.81 -7.48 4.62
CA GLN A 50 -12.32 -6.37 3.80
C GLN A 50 -13.39 -5.30 3.57
N ASN A 51 -14.60 -5.71 3.20
CA ASN A 51 -15.70 -4.80 2.92
C ASN A 51 -16.13 -4.04 4.17
N VAL A 52 -16.26 -4.73 5.31
CA VAL A 52 -16.60 -4.11 6.59
C VAL A 52 -15.54 -3.11 7.02
N SER A 53 -14.26 -3.48 6.96
CA SER A 53 -13.16 -2.56 7.29
C SER A 53 -13.11 -1.36 6.34
N THR A 54 -13.40 -1.57 5.05
CA THR A 54 -13.46 -0.49 4.04
C THR A 54 -14.59 0.49 4.34
N ALA A 55 -15.80 -0.01 4.62
CA ALA A 55 -16.93 0.84 5.00
C ALA A 55 -16.63 1.64 6.27
N LEU A 56 -16.05 1.00 7.28
CA LEU A 56 -15.71 1.67 8.54
C LEU A 56 -14.64 2.75 8.36
N LYS A 57 -13.54 2.45 7.66
CA LYS A 57 -12.43 3.41 7.49
C LYS A 57 -12.84 4.61 6.61
N VAL A 58 -13.61 4.35 5.55
CA VAL A 58 -14.14 5.42 4.68
C VAL A 58 -15.15 6.25 5.44
N GLY A 59 -16.05 5.62 6.20
CA GLY A 59 -17.05 6.31 7.03
C GLY A 59 -16.40 7.17 8.11
N ALA A 60 -15.39 6.65 8.82
CA ALA A 60 -14.67 7.38 9.85
C ALA A 60 -13.92 8.60 9.28
N LEU A 61 -13.24 8.45 8.14
CA LEU A 61 -12.55 9.57 7.50
C LEU A 61 -13.53 10.59 6.92
N THR A 62 -14.65 10.15 6.36
CA THR A 62 -15.73 11.04 5.90
C THR A 62 -16.33 11.83 7.06
N ALA A 63 -16.60 11.18 8.20
CA ALA A 63 -17.08 11.84 9.40
C ALA A 63 -16.08 12.88 9.92
N LEU A 64 -14.78 12.54 9.94
CA LEU A 64 -13.71 13.47 10.31
C LEU A 64 -13.71 14.71 9.41
N VAL A 65 -13.86 14.51 8.09
CA VAL A 65 -13.92 15.60 7.12
C VAL A 65 -15.13 16.51 7.36
N LEU A 66 -16.32 15.91 7.49
CA LEU A 66 -17.57 16.66 7.69
C LEU A 66 -17.55 17.43 9.01
N LEU A 67 -17.12 16.80 10.11
CA LEU A 67 -17.00 17.45 11.41
C LEU A 67 -15.91 18.52 11.40
N GLY A 68 -14.80 18.29 10.71
CA GLY A 68 -13.71 19.26 10.58
C GLY A 68 -14.15 20.54 9.89
N PHE A 69 -14.97 20.46 8.84
CA PHE A 69 -15.54 21.64 8.20
C PHE A 69 -16.69 22.28 9.00
N ALA A 70 -17.51 21.48 9.69
CA ALA A 70 -18.68 21.99 10.42
C ALA A 70 -18.33 22.64 11.77
N LEU A 71 -17.35 22.08 12.49
CA LEU A 71 -16.96 22.47 13.85
C LEU A 71 -15.60 23.16 13.92
N GLY A 72 -14.86 23.16 12.81
CA GLY A 72 -13.57 23.82 12.71
C GLY A 72 -13.69 25.34 12.80
N GLY A 73 -13.67 25.89 14.00
CA GLY A 73 -13.35 27.31 14.19
C GLY A 73 -11.95 27.55 13.63
N GLY A 74 -11.83 28.13 12.44
CA GLY A 74 -10.59 28.21 11.69
C GLY A 74 -9.50 29.01 12.41
N HIS A 75 -8.52 28.31 12.97
CA HIS A 75 -7.26 28.90 13.47
C HIS A 75 -6.09 28.71 12.47
N GLY A 76 -6.28 27.90 11.42
CA GLY A 76 -5.35 27.72 10.32
C GLY A 76 -5.50 28.78 9.22
N LEU A 77 -4.81 28.58 8.10
CA LEU A 77 -4.87 29.49 6.96
C LEU A 77 -6.31 29.56 6.42
N GLY A 78 -6.84 30.77 6.20
CA GLY A 78 -8.11 30.94 5.50
C GLY A 78 -8.04 30.38 4.06
N PRO A 79 -9.18 30.06 3.42
CA PRO A 79 -9.21 29.47 2.07
C PRO A 79 -8.37 30.25 1.04
N GLY A 80 -8.31 31.59 1.17
CA GLY A 80 -7.51 32.46 0.29
C GLY A 80 -6.01 32.48 0.59
N THR A 81 -5.58 32.25 1.84
CA THR A 81 -4.15 32.27 2.22
C THR A 81 -3.47 30.91 2.05
N MET A 82 -4.23 29.80 2.07
CA MET A 82 -3.73 28.45 1.77
C MET A 82 -3.14 28.34 0.36
N LEU A 83 -3.84 28.88 -0.64
CA LEU A 83 -3.39 28.84 -2.04
C LEU A 83 -2.34 29.92 -2.37
N ALA A 84 -2.25 30.96 -1.54
CA ALA A 84 -1.33 32.07 -1.72
C ALA A 84 0.08 31.80 -1.18
N GLN A 85 0.25 30.87 -0.22
CA GLN A 85 1.56 30.41 0.23
C GLN A 85 2.22 29.53 -0.83
N ARG A 86 2.78 30.16 -1.87
CA ARG A 86 3.74 29.51 -2.76
C ARG A 86 5.03 29.29 -1.98
N ALA A 87 5.17 28.13 -1.34
CA ALA A 87 6.48 27.67 -0.93
C ALA A 87 7.31 27.47 -2.21
N SER A 88 8.49 28.12 -2.30
CA SER A 88 9.46 27.86 -3.36
C SER A 88 10.10 26.50 -3.09
N VAL A 89 9.37 25.42 -3.38
CA VAL A 89 9.85 24.05 -3.24
C VAL A 89 10.65 23.71 -4.49
N GLY A 90 11.93 23.36 -4.31
CA GLY A 90 12.75 22.85 -5.41
C GLY A 90 12.18 21.54 -5.96
N LEU A 91 12.53 21.21 -7.22
CA LEU A 91 12.02 20.01 -7.89
C LEU A 91 12.35 18.73 -7.11
N SER A 92 13.56 18.60 -6.57
CA SER A 92 13.99 17.39 -5.86
C SER A 92 13.21 17.16 -4.55
N PRO A 93 13.07 18.13 -3.63
CA PRO A 93 12.18 17.98 -2.47
C PRO A 93 10.72 17.67 -2.82
N PHE A 94 10.20 18.23 -3.92
CA PHE A 94 8.86 17.92 -4.41
C PHE A 94 8.75 16.45 -4.85
N LEU A 95 9.71 15.95 -5.62
CA LEU A 95 9.75 14.55 -6.07
C LEU A 95 9.96 13.57 -4.92
N LEU A 96 10.74 13.94 -3.88
CA LEU A 96 10.87 13.14 -2.66
C LEU A 96 9.56 13.07 -1.88
N ALA A 97 8.85 14.18 -1.71
CA ALA A 97 7.53 14.19 -1.08
C ALA A 97 6.51 13.33 -1.87
N MET A 98 6.66 13.26 -3.19
CA MET A 98 5.83 12.42 -4.04
C MET A 98 5.98 10.93 -3.68
N VAL A 99 7.15 10.44 -3.27
CA VAL A 99 7.34 9.03 -2.86
C VAL A 99 6.39 8.65 -1.72
N ALA A 100 6.29 9.49 -0.68
CA ALA A 100 5.37 9.26 0.44
C ALA A 100 3.90 9.34 0.02
N ILE A 101 3.57 10.26 -0.90
CA ILE A 101 2.22 10.37 -1.46
C ILE A 101 1.87 9.11 -2.26
N LEU A 102 2.77 8.64 -3.10
CA LEU A 102 2.57 7.42 -3.90
C LEU A 102 2.38 6.20 -3.02
N TRP A 103 3.08 6.11 -1.88
CA TRP A 103 2.84 5.08 -0.88
C TRP A 103 1.42 5.14 -0.31
N ALA A 104 0.92 6.35 0.00
CA ALA A 104 -0.45 6.52 0.48
C ALA A 104 -1.51 6.11 -0.56
N TYR A 105 -1.20 6.20 -1.86
CA TYR A 105 -2.09 5.81 -2.96
C TYR A 105 -1.84 4.39 -3.50
N ASP A 106 -0.89 3.64 -2.96
CA ASP A 106 -0.56 2.30 -3.45
C ASP A 106 -1.70 1.29 -3.22
N GLY A 107 -1.70 0.19 -3.99
CA GLY A 107 -2.75 -0.83 -3.99
C GLY A 107 -3.82 -0.63 -5.07
N TRP A 108 -3.75 0.44 -5.87
CA TRP A 108 -4.66 0.68 -7.00
C TRP A 108 -4.57 -0.44 -8.07
N GLY A 109 -3.39 -1.04 -8.24
CA GLY A 109 -3.14 -2.12 -9.20
C GLY A 109 -3.53 -3.52 -8.70
N ASP A 110 -3.54 -3.73 -7.38
CA ASP A 110 -3.74 -5.03 -6.74
C ASP A 110 -5.09 -5.68 -7.08
N LEU A 111 -6.10 -4.86 -7.40
CA LEU A 111 -7.41 -5.33 -7.82
C LEU A 111 -7.31 -6.22 -9.08
N ALA A 112 -6.30 -6.01 -9.92
CA ALA A 112 -6.07 -6.85 -11.09
C ALA A 112 -5.71 -8.29 -10.72
N PHE A 113 -5.04 -8.52 -9.57
CA PHE A 113 -4.61 -9.85 -9.14
C PHE A 113 -5.80 -10.74 -8.72
N VAL A 114 -6.89 -10.12 -8.24
CA VAL A 114 -8.16 -10.80 -7.89
C VAL A 114 -9.16 -10.82 -9.05
N GLY A 115 -8.75 -10.43 -10.27
CA GLY A 115 -9.65 -10.28 -11.41
C GLY A 115 -10.45 -11.54 -11.77
N GLY A 116 -9.90 -12.73 -11.50
CA GLY A 116 -10.59 -14.01 -11.73
C GLY A 116 -11.81 -14.25 -10.82
N GLU A 117 -11.88 -13.57 -9.68
CA GLU A 117 -12.98 -13.66 -8.71
C GLU A 117 -14.04 -12.56 -8.94
N VAL A 118 -13.74 -11.58 -9.80
CA VAL A 118 -14.62 -10.45 -10.09
C VAL A 118 -15.68 -10.87 -11.11
N LYS A 119 -16.96 -10.72 -10.77
CA LYS A 119 -18.07 -10.92 -11.71
C LYS A 119 -17.96 -9.92 -12.86
N ASN A 120 -18.00 -10.39 -14.12
CA ASN A 120 -17.87 -9.58 -15.33
C ASN A 120 -16.63 -8.65 -15.32
N PRO A 121 -15.40 -9.21 -15.25
CA PRO A 121 -14.19 -8.45 -14.98
C PRO A 121 -13.91 -7.39 -16.06
N GLU A 122 -14.23 -7.66 -17.33
CA GLU A 122 -14.05 -6.71 -18.44
C GLU A 122 -14.73 -5.35 -18.23
N ARG A 123 -15.86 -5.33 -17.50
CA ARG A 123 -16.62 -4.10 -17.21
C ARG A 123 -16.41 -3.62 -15.79
N ASN A 124 -16.35 -4.54 -14.84
CA ASN A 124 -16.33 -4.20 -13.42
C ASN A 124 -14.93 -3.84 -12.92
N LEU A 125 -13.85 -4.44 -13.42
CA LEU A 125 -12.49 -4.06 -13.03
C LEU A 125 -12.18 -2.60 -13.39
N PRO A 126 -12.37 -2.13 -14.65
CA PRO A 126 -12.08 -0.74 -14.98
C PRO A 126 -12.94 0.24 -14.16
N ARG A 127 -14.23 -0.04 -13.97
CA ARG A 127 -15.13 0.80 -13.17
C ARG A 127 -14.69 0.87 -11.72
N ALA A 128 -14.35 -0.26 -11.12
CA ALA A 128 -13.88 -0.31 -9.74
C ALA A 128 -12.57 0.45 -9.56
N MET A 129 -11.63 0.34 -10.50
CA MET A 129 -10.38 1.11 -10.47
C MET A 129 -10.64 2.61 -10.58
N PHE A 130 -11.40 3.07 -11.58
CA PHE A 130 -11.66 4.51 -11.75
C PHE A 130 -12.48 5.13 -10.61
N ILE A 131 -13.60 4.49 -10.23
CA ILE A 131 -14.47 5.00 -9.17
C ILE A 131 -13.76 4.90 -7.82
N GLY A 132 -13.09 3.77 -7.55
CA GLY A 132 -12.36 3.53 -6.32
C GLY A 132 -11.23 4.54 -6.14
N THR A 133 -10.30 4.63 -7.11
CA THR A 133 -9.19 5.59 -7.06
C THR A 133 -9.69 7.03 -7.02
N GLY A 134 -10.70 7.39 -7.83
CA GLY A 134 -11.29 8.73 -7.80
C GLY A 134 -11.90 9.11 -6.45
N SER A 135 -12.57 8.16 -5.79
CA SER A 135 -13.14 8.35 -4.45
C SER A 135 -12.05 8.54 -3.40
N VAL A 136 -10.96 7.77 -3.48
CA VAL A 136 -9.79 7.93 -2.59
C VAL A 136 -9.16 9.30 -2.77
N VAL A 137 -8.95 9.75 -4.02
CA VAL A 137 -8.42 11.09 -4.32
C VAL A 137 -9.28 12.18 -3.69
N ALA A 138 -10.61 12.12 -3.90
CA ALA A 138 -11.52 13.11 -3.35
C ALA A 138 -11.48 13.14 -1.81
N LEU A 139 -11.51 11.97 -1.17
CA LEU A 139 -11.49 11.84 0.29
C LEU A 139 -10.16 12.32 0.88
N TYR A 140 -9.03 11.97 0.27
CA TYR A 140 -7.71 12.36 0.75
C TYR A 140 -7.49 13.87 0.58
N LEU A 141 -7.90 14.46 -0.55
CA LEU A 141 -7.85 15.91 -0.72
C LEU A 141 -8.73 16.63 0.29
N ALA A 142 -9.96 16.15 0.52
CA ALA A 142 -10.86 16.74 1.51
C ALA A 142 -10.29 16.67 2.93
N ALA A 143 -9.70 15.53 3.32
CA ALA A 143 -9.02 15.39 4.61
C ALA A 143 -7.83 16.34 4.74
N ASN A 144 -6.99 16.47 3.71
CA ASN A 144 -5.86 17.40 3.73
C ASN A 144 -6.32 18.87 3.85
N LEU A 145 -7.41 19.26 3.18
CA LEU A 145 -7.99 20.59 3.33
C LEU A 145 -8.43 20.86 4.78
N VAL A 146 -9.07 19.89 5.43
CA VAL A 146 -9.42 20.00 6.86
C VAL A 146 -8.18 20.12 7.73
N TYR A 147 -7.14 19.33 7.47
CA TYR A 147 -5.90 19.38 8.24
C TYR A 147 -5.26 20.76 8.14
N LEU A 148 -5.12 21.31 6.93
CA LEU A 148 -4.56 22.63 6.68
C LEU A 148 -5.43 23.76 7.27
N HIS A 149 -6.73 23.53 7.39
CA HIS A 149 -7.66 24.50 7.97
C HIS A 149 -7.56 24.59 9.49
N LEU A 150 -7.24 23.47 10.14
CA LEU A 150 -7.21 23.36 11.59
C LEU A 150 -5.81 23.48 12.18
N ILE A 151 -4.78 23.02 11.47
CA ILE A 151 -3.42 22.92 11.98
C ILE A 151 -2.47 23.70 11.06
N PRO A 152 -1.64 24.62 11.59
CA PRO A 152 -0.57 25.24 10.82
C PRO A 152 0.45 24.21 10.32
N VAL A 153 0.89 24.31 9.07
CA VAL A 153 1.82 23.35 8.42
C VAL A 153 3.09 23.09 9.25
N GLN A 154 3.58 24.11 9.95
CA GLN A 154 4.77 24.05 10.80
C GLN A 154 4.58 23.13 12.01
N GLN A 155 3.34 23.00 12.51
CA GLN A 155 2.99 22.09 13.62
C GLN A 155 2.73 20.67 13.13
N MET A 156 2.42 20.47 11.84
CA MET A 156 2.31 19.12 11.27
C MET A 156 3.66 18.42 11.15
N LYS A 157 4.75 19.19 11.06
CA LYS A 157 6.10 18.64 10.93
C LYS A 157 6.49 17.88 12.20
N GLY A 158 6.62 16.56 12.09
CA GLY A 158 6.96 15.68 13.22
C GLY A 158 5.76 15.16 14.01
N ALA A 159 4.53 15.55 13.65
CA ALA A 159 3.33 14.96 14.22
C ALA A 159 3.18 13.51 13.74
N GLU A 160 3.07 12.56 14.68
CA GLU A 160 2.95 11.14 14.32
C GLU A 160 1.53 10.78 13.82
N LEU A 161 0.49 11.47 14.29
CA LEU A 161 -0.92 11.14 14.01
C LEU A 161 -1.79 12.39 13.82
N VAL A 162 -1.58 13.12 12.72
CA VAL A 162 -2.31 14.35 12.39
C VAL A 162 -3.84 14.19 12.47
N ALA A 163 -4.38 13.05 11.98
CA ALA A 163 -5.81 12.77 12.05
C ALA A 163 -6.34 12.67 13.48
N ALA A 164 -5.55 12.10 14.39
CA ALA A 164 -5.92 11.92 15.80
C ALA A 164 -5.82 13.24 16.56
N ASP A 165 -4.86 14.10 16.22
CA ASP A 165 -4.74 15.46 16.76
C ASP A 165 -5.94 16.32 16.36
N VAL A 166 -6.36 16.25 15.09
CA VAL A 166 -7.58 16.91 14.61
C VAL A 166 -8.81 16.39 15.36
N ALA A 167 -8.95 15.07 15.52
CA ALA A 167 -10.07 14.49 16.25
C ALA A 167 -10.11 14.91 17.72
N ARG A 168 -8.93 15.04 18.35
CA ARG A 168 -8.79 15.55 19.72
C ARG A 168 -9.21 17.01 19.82
N MET A 169 -8.86 17.84 18.84
CA MET A 169 -9.24 19.24 18.79
C MET A 169 -10.76 19.42 18.64
N LEU A 170 -11.40 18.58 17.82
CA LEU A 170 -12.84 18.69 17.52
C LEU A 170 -13.73 18.06 18.59
N MET A 171 -13.33 16.93 19.18
CA MET A 171 -14.19 16.09 20.03
C MET A 171 -13.54 15.71 21.37
N GLY A 172 -12.42 16.33 21.72
CA GLY A 172 -11.68 16.05 22.97
C GLY A 172 -11.10 14.62 23.01
N PRO A 173 -10.84 14.08 24.23
CA PRO A 173 -10.24 12.76 24.39
C PRO A 173 -11.04 11.62 23.74
N ALA A 174 -12.37 11.74 23.67
CA ALA A 174 -13.23 10.74 23.03
C ALA A 174 -12.95 10.64 21.52
N GLY A 175 -12.74 11.78 20.85
CA GLY A 175 -12.36 11.82 19.43
C GLY A 175 -11.02 11.15 19.15
N LEU A 176 -10.03 11.39 20.01
CA LEU A 176 -8.71 10.76 19.93
C LEU A 176 -8.83 9.23 19.96
N VAL A 177 -9.59 8.68 20.91
CA VAL A 177 -9.78 7.23 21.06
C VAL A 177 -10.54 6.66 19.86
N ALA A 178 -11.63 7.31 19.44
CA ALA A 178 -12.44 6.86 18.32
C ALA A 178 -11.64 6.80 17.01
N VAL A 179 -10.89 7.86 16.68
CA VAL A 179 -10.08 7.89 15.46
C VAL A 179 -8.89 6.95 15.56
N SER A 180 -8.26 6.81 16.72
CA SER A 180 -7.20 5.82 16.92
C SER A 180 -7.70 4.38 16.73
N ALA A 181 -8.93 4.08 17.16
CA ALA A 181 -9.56 2.78 16.93
C ALA A 181 -9.90 2.58 15.44
N ALA A 182 -10.43 3.60 14.78
CA ALA A 182 -10.71 3.56 13.34
C ALA A 182 -9.43 3.34 12.51
N VAL A 183 -8.33 4.01 12.86
CA VAL A 183 -7.01 3.80 12.24
C VAL A 183 -6.54 2.37 12.47
N ALA A 184 -6.66 1.82 13.68
CA ALA A 184 -6.28 0.43 13.94
C ALA A 184 -7.07 -0.58 13.08
N VAL A 185 -8.40 -0.41 12.96
CA VAL A 185 -9.24 -1.24 12.09
C VAL A 185 -8.89 -1.03 10.60
N SER A 186 -8.56 0.20 10.22
CA SER A 186 -8.12 0.54 8.87
C SER A 186 -6.83 -0.20 8.49
N THR A 187 -5.81 -0.14 9.36
CA THR A 187 -4.53 -0.82 9.16
C THR A 187 -4.70 -2.33 9.11
N PHE A 188 -5.52 -2.89 10.00
CA PHE A 188 -5.86 -4.31 9.95
C PHE A 188 -6.55 -4.73 8.65
N GLY A 189 -7.50 -3.92 8.15
CA GLY A 189 -8.12 -4.17 6.86
C GLY A 189 -7.19 -4.00 5.67
N THR A 190 -6.22 -3.09 5.75
CA THR A 190 -5.18 -3.00 4.70
C THR A 190 -4.32 -4.25 4.70
N LEU A 191 -3.89 -4.74 5.87
CA LEU A 191 -3.15 -6.00 5.99
C LEU A 191 -3.94 -7.19 5.43
N ASN A 192 -5.26 -7.25 5.70
CA ASN A 192 -6.14 -8.25 5.11
C ASN A 192 -6.21 -8.15 3.58
N GLY A 193 -6.39 -6.95 3.03
CA GLY A 193 -6.40 -6.72 1.58
C GLY A 193 -5.09 -7.15 0.93
N SER A 194 -3.94 -6.78 1.51
CA SER A 194 -2.62 -7.18 1.02
C SER A 194 -2.41 -8.69 1.11
N MET A 195 -2.88 -9.35 2.17
CA MET A 195 -2.81 -10.81 2.29
C MET A 195 -3.76 -11.53 1.33
N MET A 196 -4.85 -10.89 0.91
CA MET A 196 -5.63 -11.41 -0.21
C MET A 196 -4.75 -11.38 -1.45
N THR A 197 -4.21 -10.23 -1.83
CA THR A 197 -3.64 -9.99 -3.18
C THR A 197 -2.21 -10.52 -3.35
N ALA A 198 -1.29 -10.22 -2.43
CA ALA A 198 0.14 -10.49 -2.56
C ALA A 198 0.52 -11.97 -2.75
N PRO A 199 -0.10 -12.96 -2.06
CA PRO A 199 0.20 -14.37 -2.27
C PRO A 199 0.03 -14.83 -3.73
N ARG A 200 -0.83 -14.15 -4.50
CA ARG A 200 -1.08 -14.53 -5.90
C ARG A 200 0.16 -14.39 -6.78
N ILE A 201 1.12 -13.55 -6.40
CA ILE A 201 2.42 -13.44 -7.09
C ILE A 201 3.20 -14.76 -6.94
N PHE A 202 3.35 -15.26 -5.71
CA PHE A 202 4.05 -16.54 -5.46
C PHE A 202 3.32 -17.73 -6.07
N PHE A 203 1.98 -17.70 -6.05
CA PHE A 203 1.16 -18.69 -6.72
C PHE A 203 1.43 -18.73 -8.23
N ALA A 204 1.37 -17.58 -8.92
CA ALA A 204 1.62 -17.49 -10.36
C ALA A 204 3.06 -17.92 -10.71
N MET A 205 4.06 -17.51 -9.91
CA MET A 205 5.44 -17.98 -10.07
C MET A 205 5.57 -19.50 -9.97
N ALA A 206 4.80 -20.12 -9.07
CA ALA A 206 4.79 -21.57 -8.91
C ALA A 206 4.06 -22.28 -10.06
N GLU A 207 2.97 -21.71 -10.59
CA GLU A 207 2.29 -22.21 -11.79
C GLU A 207 3.19 -22.13 -13.04
N ASP A 208 3.94 -21.04 -13.19
CA ASP A 208 4.92 -20.85 -14.27
C ASP A 208 6.18 -21.75 -14.13
N GLY A 209 6.27 -22.54 -13.06
CA GLY A 209 7.37 -23.48 -12.81
C GLY A 209 8.68 -22.81 -12.36
N VAL A 210 8.64 -21.52 -12.03
CA VAL A 210 9.79 -20.75 -11.54
C VAL A 210 9.86 -20.71 -10.01
N PHE A 211 9.04 -21.52 -9.34
CA PHE A 211 8.96 -21.67 -7.89
C PHE A 211 8.52 -23.09 -7.51
N PRO A 212 8.69 -23.57 -6.26
CA PRO A 212 8.26 -24.89 -5.85
C PRO A 212 6.76 -25.13 -6.11
N LYS A 213 6.42 -26.23 -6.79
CA LYS A 213 5.03 -26.58 -7.16
C LYS A 213 4.07 -26.66 -5.96
N ALA A 214 4.58 -26.97 -4.76
CA ALA A 214 3.78 -26.99 -3.54
C ALA A 214 3.10 -25.64 -3.22
N ILE A 215 3.70 -24.52 -3.67
CA ILE A 215 3.17 -23.17 -3.48
C ILE A 215 1.97 -22.87 -4.40
N ALA A 216 1.88 -23.54 -5.55
CA ALA A 216 0.74 -23.44 -6.48
C ALA A 216 -0.50 -24.21 -5.99
N ARG A 217 -0.52 -24.73 -4.76
CA ARG A 217 -1.67 -25.48 -4.24
C ARG A 217 -2.83 -24.54 -3.92
N VAL A 218 -3.97 -24.77 -4.57
CA VAL A 218 -5.26 -24.16 -4.21
C VAL A 218 -6.09 -25.17 -3.41
N ASP A 219 -6.68 -24.72 -2.30
CA ASP A 219 -7.62 -25.55 -1.55
C ASP A 219 -8.97 -25.61 -2.27
N PRO A 220 -9.50 -26.80 -2.63
CA PRO A 220 -10.75 -26.92 -3.37
C PRO A 220 -12.01 -26.45 -2.61
N ARG A 221 -11.98 -26.44 -1.28
CA ARG A 221 -13.12 -26.04 -0.43
C ARG A 221 -13.15 -24.54 -0.20
N THR A 222 -11.98 -23.93 -0.01
CA THR A 222 -11.87 -22.50 0.35
C THR A 222 -11.54 -21.60 -0.83
N GLY A 223 -11.03 -22.18 -1.93
CA GLY A 223 -10.53 -21.46 -3.10
C GLY A 223 -9.20 -20.74 -2.86
N ALA A 224 -8.60 -20.87 -1.67
CA ALA A 224 -7.42 -20.10 -1.27
C ALA A 224 -6.11 -20.74 -1.77
N PRO A 225 -5.13 -19.96 -2.29
CA PRO A 225 -3.79 -20.45 -2.61
C PRO A 225 -2.98 -20.64 -1.32
N THR A 226 -3.29 -21.71 -0.59
CA THR A 226 -2.84 -21.96 0.79
C THR A 226 -1.32 -21.95 0.95
N GLY A 227 -0.60 -22.59 0.02
CA GLY A 227 0.87 -22.61 0.04
C GLY A 227 1.48 -21.21 -0.09
N ALA A 228 0.92 -20.39 -0.99
CA ALA A 228 1.36 -19.02 -1.18
C ALA A 228 1.01 -18.09 0.00
N ILE A 229 -0.16 -18.29 0.62
CA ILE A 229 -0.57 -17.53 1.81
C ILE A 229 0.38 -17.80 2.98
N VAL A 230 0.70 -19.08 3.22
CA VAL A 230 1.64 -19.46 4.28
C VAL A 230 3.01 -18.82 4.04
N LEU A 231 3.52 -18.89 2.80
CA LEU A 231 4.79 -18.26 2.46
C LEU A 231 4.76 -16.74 2.68
N ALA A 232 3.74 -16.06 2.17
CA ALA A 232 3.60 -14.61 2.33
C ALA A 232 3.46 -14.21 3.81
N GLY A 233 2.71 -14.97 4.61
CA GLY A 233 2.57 -14.76 6.04
C GLY A 233 3.89 -14.95 6.79
N CYS A 234 4.64 -16.01 6.49
CA CYS A 234 5.95 -16.26 7.09
C CYS A 234 6.97 -15.16 6.72
N LEU A 235 7.04 -14.77 5.44
CA LEU A 235 7.92 -13.70 4.99
C LEU A 235 7.51 -12.36 5.63
N GLY A 236 6.23 -12.03 5.63
CA GLY A 236 5.72 -10.79 6.24
C GLY A 236 6.03 -10.71 7.74
N ALA A 237 5.83 -11.80 8.48
CA ALA A 237 6.18 -11.88 9.90
C ALA A 237 7.69 -11.71 10.11
N LEU A 238 8.52 -12.38 9.30
CA LEU A 238 9.98 -12.26 9.38
C LEU A 238 10.45 -10.82 9.12
N PHE A 239 9.96 -10.16 8.07
CA PHE A 239 10.36 -8.80 7.72
C PHE A 239 9.97 -7.80 8.81
N VAL A 240 8.78 -7.92 9.39
CA VAL A 240 8.30 -7.05 10.47
C VAL A 240 9.12 -7.21 11.76
N LEU A 241 9.64 -8.41 12.03
CA LEU A 241 10.50 -8.66 13.19
C LEU A 241 11.91 -8.07 13.06
N VAL A 242 12.42 -7.93 11.82
CA VAL A 242 13.81 -7.52 11.55
C VAL A 242 13.91 -6.04 11.14
N ARG A 243 12.88 -5.47 10.52
CA ARG A 243 12.93 -4.14 9.91
C ARG A 243 11.97 -3.17 10.58
N LYS A 244 12.28 -1.87 10.48
CA LYS A 244 11.39 -0.79 10.91
C LYS A 244 10.36 -0.48 9.83
N PHE A 245 9.23 0.09 10.25
CA PHE A 245 8.15 0.47 9.34
C PHE A 245 8.62 1.42 8.22
N THR A 246 9.38 2.47 8.55
CA THR A 246 9.87 3.45 7.57
C THR A 246 10.77 2.81 6.52
N GLU A 247 11.68 1.93 6.95
CA GLU A 247 12.58 1.20 6.05
C GLU A 247 11.80 0.30 5.08
N LEU A 248 10.76 -0.39 5.58
CA LEU A 248 9.89 -1.22 4.74
C LEU A 248 9.07 -0.40 3.74
N ALA A 249 8.53 0.75 4.17
CA ALA A 249 7.70 1.60 3.32
C ALA A 249 8.51 2.25 2.18
N ASP A 250 9.69 2.78 2.50
CA ASP A 250 10.55 3.44 1.51
C ASP A 250 11.08 2.43 0.46
N GLN A 251 11.57 1.27 0.92
CA GLN A 251 12.07 0.21 0.02
C GLN A 251 10.96 -0.37 -0.86
N PHE A 252 9.74 -0.49 -0.34
CA PHE A 252 8.62 -1.07 -1.09
C PHE A 252 8.30 -0.27 -2.37
N ILE A 253 8.18 1.05 -2.26
CA ILE A 253 7.82 1.89 -3.43
C ILE A 253 8.87 1.78 -4.52
N ILE A 254 10.12 1.74 -4.13
CA ILE A 254 11.23 1.86 -5.07
C ILE A 254 11.53 0.51 -5.71
N GLY A 255 11.28 -0.58 -4.98
CA GLY A 255 11.29 -1.92 -5.53
C GLY A 255 10.19 -2.17 -6.55
N ILE A 256 8.95 -1.70 -6.31
CA ILE A 256 7.79 -2.06 -7.17
C ILE A 256 7.60 -1.14 -8.38
N TRP A 257 7.95 0.14 -8.27
CA TRP A 257 7.71 1.13 -9.33
C TRP A 257 8.41 0.86 -10.67
N PRO A 258 9.65 0.33 -10.71
CA PRO A 258 10.26 -0.11 -11.96
C PRO A 258 9.40 -1.16 -12.67
N PHE A 259 8.78 -2.09 -11.93
CA PHE A 259 7.89 -3.10 -12.51
C PHE A 259 6.56 -2.52 -12.98
N TYR A 260 5.99 -1.53 -12.27
CA TYR A 260 4.84 -0.78 -12.77
C TYR A 260 5.16 -0.04 -14.07
N ALA A 261 6.33 0.61 -14.16
CA ALA A 261 6.78 1.26 -15.39
C ALA A 261 6.95 0.25 -16.53
N LEU A 262 7.57 -0.90 -16.28
CA LEU A 262 7.72 -1.96 -17.29
C LEU A 262 6.36 -2.52 -17.73
N ALA A 263 5.42 -2.73 -16.81
CA ALA A 263 4.07 -3.20 -17.11
C ALA A 263 3.31 -2.20 -18.01
N VAL A 264 3.40 -0.90 -17.72
CA VAL A 264 2.80 0.15 -18.56
C VAL A 264 3.51 0.25 -19.91
N ALA A 265 4.84 0.16 -19.96
CA ALA A 265 5.61 0.15 -21.19
C ALA A 265 5.23 -1.05 -22.09
N ALA A 266 4.95 -2.21 -21.49
CA ALA A 266 4.50 -3.40 -22.20
C ALA A 266 3.20 -3.16 -22.99
N VAL A 267 2.33 -2.22 -22.59
CA VAL A 267 1.12 -1.87 -23.36
C VAL A 267 1.46 -1.35 -24.76
N PHE A 268 2.53 -0.55 -24.91
CA PHE A 268 2.97 -0.06 -26.22
C PHE A 268 3.49 -1.19 -27.11
N VAL A 269 4.21 -2.14 -26.51
CA VAL A 269 4.76 -3.30 -27.20
C VAL A 269 3.65 -4.28 -27.60
N LEU A 270 2.74 -4.60 -26.68
CA LEU A 270 1.64 -5.54 -26.90
C LEU A 270 0.65 -5.02 -27.95
N ARG A 271 0.37 -3.72 -27.99
CA ARG A 271 -0.47 -3.13 -29.05
C ARG A 271 0.10 -3.30 -30.45
N ARG A 272 1.43 -3.35 -30.58
CA ARG A 272 2.10 -3.60 -31.87
C ARG A 272 2.18 -5.09 -32.18
N ARG A 273 2.40 -5.94 -31.18
CA ARG A 273 2.64 -7.38 -31.35
C ARG A 273 1.38 -8.25 -31.42
N VAL A 274 0.30 -7.85 -30.74
CA VAL A 274 -0.94 -8.65 -30.64
C VAL A 274 -2.18 -7.78 -30.93
N PRO A 275 -2.43 -7.42 -32.20
CA PRO A 275 -3.54 -6.52 -32.56
C PRO A 275 -4.93 -7.10 -32.26
N ALA A 276 -5.09 -8.43 -32.32
CA ALA A 276 -6.37 -9.11 -32.15
C ALA A 276 -6.96 -9.02 -30.72
N VAL A 277 -6.12 -8.82 -29.69
CA VAL A 277 -6.57 -8.67 -28.28
C VAL A 277 -6.98 -7.23 -27.97
N ALA A 278 -6.68 -6.26 -28.86
CA ALA A 278 -6.93 -4.84 -28.67
C ALA A 278 -8.43 -4.42 -28.65
N GLY A 279 -9.35 -5.39 -28.78
CA GLY A 279 -10.80 -5.18 -28.80
C GLY A 279 -11.51 -5.32 -27.45
N ARG A 280 -10.92 -5.99 -26.44
CA ARG A 280 -11.63 -6.28 -25.16
C ARG A 280 -11.60 -5.13 -24.15
N TYR A 281 -10.56 -4.30 -24.17
CA TYR A 281 -10.50 -3.02 -23.47
C TYR A 281 -9.44 -2.11 -24.12
N ARG A 282 -9.78 -0.85 -24.36
CA ARG A 282 -8.84 0.17 -24.85
C ARG A 282 -8.49 1.13 -23.72
N THR A 283 -7.22 1.16 -23.33
CA THR A 283 -6.67 2.12 -22.37
C THR A 283 -7.08 3.54 -22.76
N TRP A 284 -7.83 4.21 -21.89
CA TRP A 284 -8.25 5.58 -22.10
C TRP A 284 -7.04 6.51 -22.19
N GLY A 285 -7.09 7.49 -23.10
CA GLY A 285 -6.01 8.46 -23.31
C GLY A 285 -4.72 7.88 -23.91
N TYR A 286 -4.71 6.63 -24.41
CA TYR A 286 -3.57 6.09 -25.13
C TYR A 286 -3.30 6.90 -26.42
N PRO A 287 -2.04 7.25 -26.75
CA PRO A 287 -0.79 6.89 -26.05
C PRO A 287 -0.37 7.85 -24.93
N VAL A 288 -1.03 9.00 -24.79
CA VAL A 288 -0.60 10.12 -23.93
C VAL A 288 -0.59 9.74 -22.45
N VAL A 289 -1.68 9.17 -21.93
CA VAL A 289 -1.79 8.84 -20.49
C VAL A 289 -0.72 7.84 -20.03
N PRO A 290 -0.51 6.69 -20.72
CA PRO A 290 0.61 5.80 -20.38
C PRO A 290 1.99 6.44 -20.55
N ALA A 291 2.19 7.32 -21.54
CA ALA A 291 3.46 8.02 -21.70
C ALA A 291 3.74 8.99 -20.55
N LEU A 292 2.74 9.73 -20.07
CA LEU A 292 2.85 10.59 -18.91
C LEU A 292 3.18 9.81 -17.63
N PHE A 293 2.57 8.63 -17.46
CA PHE A 293 2.91 7.74 -16.34
C PHE A 293 4.38 7.32 -16.39
N LEU A 294 4.88 6.90 -17.56
CA LEU A 294 6.29 6.50 -17.73
C LEU A 294 7.25 7.66 -17.47
N LEU A 295 6.91 8.88 -17.92
CA LEU A 295 7.70 10.07 -17.63
C LEU A 295 7.73 10.36 -16.12
N GLY A 296 6.58 10.30 -15.45
CA GLY A 296 6.50 10.48 -13.99
C GLY A 296 7.33 9.45 -13.23
N ALA A 297 7.20 8.16 -13.58
CA ALA A 297 8.00 7.09 -12.99
C ALA A 297 9.50 7.31 -13.21
N LEU A 298 9.92 7.76 -14.41
CA LEU A 298 11.31 8.06 -14.71
C LEU A 298 11.84 9.22 -13.86
N PHE A 299 11.09 10.31 -13.72
CA PHE A 299 11.51 11.45 -12.89
C PHE A 299 11.63 11.07 -11.41
N ILE A 300 10.69 10.28 -10.89
CA ILE A 300 10.69 9.86 -9.49
C ILE A 300 11.85 8.91 -9.20
N LEU A 301 12.01 7.85 -10.02
CA LEU A 301 13.11 6.90 -9.88
C LEU A 301 14.48 7.56 -10.12
N GLY A 302 14.57 8.47 -11.10
CA GLY A 302 15.78 9.21 -11.40
C GLY A 302 16.17 10.18 -10.28
N ASN A 303 15.21 10.89 -9.69
CA ASN A 303 15.47 11.73 -8.53
C ASN A 303 15.89 10.91 -7.32
N TYR A 304 15.26 9.75 -7.08
CA TYR A 304 15.63 8.89 -5.97
C TYR A 304 17.04 8.30 -6.11
N LEU A 305 17.43 7.89 -7.32
CA LEU A 305 18.80 7.45 -7.61
C LEU A 305 19.85 8.50 -7.21
N VAL A 306 19.54 9.79 -7.37
CA VAL A 306 20.45 10.89 -7.01
C VAL A 306 20.37 11.24 -5.53
N SER A 307 19.16 11.30 -4.97
CA SER A 307 18.94 11.70 -3.58
C SER A 307 19.32 10.63 -2.55
N GLU A 308 19.04 9.36 -2.84
CA GLU A 308 19.23 8.21 -1.93
C GLU A 308 19.95 7.04 -2.66
N PRO A 309 21.16 7.25 -3.17
CA PRO A 309 21.84 6.32 -4.08
C PRO A 309 22.11 4.95 -3.45
N VAL A 310 22.42 4.92 -2.16
CA VAL A 310 22.74 3.66 -1.45
C VAL A 310 21.52 2.75 -1.37
N LEU A 311 20.36 3.31 -0.98
CA LEU A 311 19.11 2.56 -0.91
C LEU A 311 18.66 2.10 -2.29
N PHE A 312 18.76 2.98 -3.29
CA PHE A 312 18.42 2.62 -4.67
C PHE A 312 19.24 1.42 -5.18
N TRP A 313 20.57 1.46 -5.02
CA TRP A 313 21.43 0.38 -5.51
C TRP A 313 21.29 -0.90 -4.70
N LEU A 314 20.92 -0.82 -3.42
CA LEU A 314 20.57 -2.00 -2.62
C LEU A 314 19.33 -2.69 -3.20
N ASP A 315 18.26 -1.93 -3.48
CA ASP A 315 17.02 -2.47 -4.04
C ASP A 315 17.25 -3.07 -5.44
N VAL A 316 17.96 -2.35 -6.31
CA VAL A 316 18.36 -2.86 -7.63
C VAL A 316 19.22 -4.12 -7.48
N GLY A 317 20.14 -4.15 -6.53
CA GLY A 317 20.96 -5.32 -6.23
C GLY A 317 20.11 -6.54 -5.86
N VAL A 318 19.14 -6.38 -4.96
CA VAL A 318 18.20 -7.44 -4.56
C VAL A 318 17.37 -7.93 -5.74
N ILE A 319 16.88 -7.02 -6.59
CA ILE A 319 16.16 -7.38 -7.82
C ILE A 319 17.05 -8.19 -8.77
N LEU A 320 18.29 -7.73 -8.99
CA LEU A 320 19.24 -8.40 -9.88
C LEU A 320 19.70 -9.76 -9.34
N LEU A 321 19.74 -9.97 -8.01
CA LEU A 321 19.96 -11.27 -7.40
C LEU A 321 18.86 -12.29 -7.74
N GLY A 322 17.68 -11.84 -8.19
CA GLY A 322 16.66 -12.69 -8.79
C GLY A 322 17.13 -13.42 -10.06
N ILE A 323 18.08 -12.85 -10.83
CA ILE A 323 18.61 -13.45 -12.05
C ILE A 323 19.42 -14.74 -11.77
N PRO A 324 20.47 -14.73 -10.93
CA PRO A 324 21.19 -15.95 -10.59
C PRO A 324 20.30 -16.96 -9.88
N ALA A 325 19.38 -16.51 -9.00
CA ALA A 325 18.42 -17.39 -8.36
C ALA A 325 17.51 -18.10 -9.39
N TYR A 326 17.00 -17.37 -10.38
CA TYR A 326 16.20 -17.92 -11.48
C TYR A 326 16.98 -18.94 -12.33
N VAL A 327 18.22 -18.61 -12.71
CA VAL A 327 19.07 -19.50 -13.51
C VAL A 327 19.39 -20.77 -12.72
N LEU A 328 19.70 -20.65 -11.43
CA LEU A 328 19.99 -21.77 -10.55
C LEU A 328 18.75 -22.65 -10.37
N TRP A 329 17.59 -22.07 -10.10
CA TRP A 329 16.32 -22.77 -10.01
C TRP A 329 16.02 -23.58 -11.28
N ARG A 330 16.12 -22.95 -12.45
CA ARG A 330 15.87 -23.61 -13.74
C ARG A 330 16.84 -24.76 -14.01
N ARG A 331 18.07 -24.70 -13.50
CA ARG A 331 19.03 -25.82 -13.59
C ARG A 331 18.63 -26.99 -12.69
N PHE A 332 18.14 -26.71 -11.48
CA PHE A 332 17.66 -27.74 -10.56
C PHE A 332 16.32 -28.36 -11.00
N ALA A 333 15.37 -27.55 -11.45
CA ALA A 333 14.03 -28.02 -11.86
C ALA A 333 14.02 -28.80 -13.20
N ARG A 334 15.12 -28.78 -13.95
CA ARG A 334 15.32 -29.60 -15.16
C ARG A 334 15.94 -30.98 -14.87
N ARG A 335 16.41 -31.20 -13.63
CA ARG A 335 16.85 -32.52 -13.14
C ARG A 335 15.70 -33.21 -12.43
#